data_AF-A0A833Y195-F1
#
_entry.id   AF-A0A833Y195-F1
#
_cell.length_a   1.000
_cell.length_b   1.000
_cell.length_c   1.000
_cell.angle_alpha   90.00
_cell.angle_beta   90.00
_cell.angle_gamma   90.00
#
_symmetry.space_group_name_H-M   'P 1'
#
loop_
_entity.id
_entity.type
_entity.pdbx_description
1 polymer ?
#
loop_
_entity_poly.entity_id
_entity_poly.type
_entity_poly.pdbx_seq_one_letter_code
_entity_poly.pdbx_strand_id
1 'polypeptide(L)'
;FADDVIEASDGNLYFSVASTKFELHNWYLDVLEGKPHGQLLKYDPSSTETSILLDGLCFANGVALSRDQDYLVVCETWNRRLTSEGLEFVHTSKASKHLVATFPKLIEKVNGVYRKATVVNVAVDGKIIRRFDDPNGKVISFVTAAMEFEDHLYLGSLNSNFVGKLPLKDSYNL
;
A
#
# COMPACT_ATOMS: atom_id res chain seq x y z
N PHE A 1 2.22 12.26 -4.15
CA PHE A 1 0.77 12.31 -3.87
C PHE A 1 0.53 11.61 -2.54
N ALA A 2 -0.42 12.11 -1.76
CA ALA A 2 -0.92 11.41 -0.58
C ALA A 2 -1.69 10.17 -1.02
N ASP A 3 -1.56 9.07 -0.30
CA ASP A 3 -2.13 7.77 -0.68
C ASP A 3 -3.15 7.26 0.35
N ASP A 4 -2.81 7.33 1.64
CA ASP A 4 -3.67 6.87 2.74
C ASP A 4 -3.62 7.84 3.93
N VAL A 5 -4.66 7.81 4.78
CA VAL A 5 -4.80 8.68 5.94
C VAL A 5 -5.53 7.98 7.09
N ILE A 6 -5.08 8.24 8.31
CA ILE A 6 -5.75 7.80 9.53
C ILE A 6 -5.79 8.91 10.58
N GLU A 7 -6.94 9.05 11.24
CA GLU A 7 -7.15 9.97 12.36
C GLU A 7 -6.84 9.25 13.68
N ALA A 8 -6.07 9.90 14.55
CA ALA A 8 -5.87 9.47 15.92
C ALA A 8 -6.94 10.03 16.86
N SER A 9 -7.09 9.42 18.04
CA SER A 9 -8.11 9.83 19.03
C SER A 9 -7.93 11.26 19.56
N ASP A 10 -6.74 11.85 19.40
CA ASP A 10 -6.45 13.23 19.77
C ASP A 10 -6.77 14.23 18.64
N GLY A 11 -7.32 13.76 17.51
CA GLY A 11 -7.69 14.54 16.33
C GLY A 11 -6.53 14.78 15.35
N ASN A 12 -5.31 14.32 15.65
CA ASN A 12 -4.21 14.42 14.69
C ASN A 12 -4.43 13.48 13.50
N LEU A 13 -4.09 13.94 12.31
CA LEU A 13 -4.15 13.13 11.09
C LEU A 13 -2.74 12.68 10.71
N TYR A 14 -2.61 11.40 10.34
CA TYR A 14 -1.38 10.81 9.84
C TYR A 14 -1.62 10.33 8.43
N PHE A 15 -0.80 10.74 7.47
CA PHE A 15 -0.98 10.37 6.07
C PHE A 15 0.32 9.94 5.42
N SER A 16 0.21 8.90 4.59
CA SER A 16 1.29 8.42 3.75
C SER A 16 1.35 9.27 2.49
N VAL A 17 2.57 9.62 2.08
CA VAL A 17 2.85 10.21 0.77
C VAL A 17 3.65 9.19 0.00
N ALA A 18 3.03 8.55 -1.00
CA ALA A 18 3.69 7.54 -1.80
C ALA A 18 4.95 8.10 -2.49
N SER A 19 4.84 9.29 -3.06
CA SER A 19 5.96 9.90 -3.79
C SER A 19 5.85 11.41 -3.78
N THR A 20 6.94 12.09 -3.45
CA THR A 20 7.07 13.56 -3.56
C THR A 20 7.48 14.02 -4.97
N LYS A 21 7.89 13.10 -5.84
CA LYS A 21 8.44 13.41 -7.17
C LYS A 21 7.48 13.15 -8.33
N PHE A 22 6.80 12.01 -8.29
CA PHE A 22 5.85 11.57 -9.29
C PHE A 22 4.43 11.65 -8.74
N GLU A 23 3.50 12.12 -9.57
CA GLU A 23 2.06 12.12 -9.30
C GLU A 23 1.42 10.76 -9.55
N LEU A 24 0.17 10.59 -9.11
CA LEU A 24 -0.57 9.33 -9.24
C LEU A 24 -0.58 8.81 -10.68
N HIS A 25 -0.82 9.65 -11.69
CA HIS A 25 -0.86 9.19 -13.09
C HIS A 25 0.47 8.62 -13.60
N ASN A 26 1.59 8.96 -12.95
CA ASN A 26 2.94 8.53 -13.27
C ASN A 26 3.57 7.68 -12.15
N TRP A 27 2.76 7.11 -11.24
CA TRP A 27 3.23 6.41 -10.05
C TRP A 27 4.26 5.31 -10.36
N TYR A 28 4.09 4.64 -11.51
CA TYR A 28 4.95 3.56 -11.94
C TYR A 28 6.41 4.00 -12.19
N LEU A 29 6.64 5.28 -12.51
CA LEU A 29 7.98 5.83 -12.68
C LEU A 29 8.76 5.85 -11.36
N ASP A 30 8.06 6.03 -10.23
CA ASP A 30 8.68 5.96 -8.90
C ASP A 30 9.22 4.56 -8.62
N VAL A 31 8.37 3.56 -8.88
CA VAL A 31 8.72 2.14 -8.78
C VAL A 31 9.90 1.80 -9.69
N LEU A 32 9.95 2.32 -10.93
CA LEU A 32 11.08 2.08 -11.83
C LEU A 32 12.36 2.79 -11.40
N GLU A 33 12.25 4.03 -10.91
CA GLU A 33 13.40 4.77 -10.41
C GLU A 33 14.02 4.01 -9.22
N GLY A 34 13.17 3.46 -8.34
CA GLY A 34 13.59 2.68 -7.18
C GLY A 34 14.38 3.52 -6.19
N LYS A 35 13.98 4.79 -6.03
CA LYS A 35 14.55 5.75 -5.06
C LYS A 35 13.49 6.16 -4.03
N PRO A 36 13.87 6.32 -2.77
CA PRO A 36 12.91 6.54 -1.69
C PRO A 36 12.40 7.99 -1.68
N HIS A 37 11.28 8.24 -2.34
CA HIS A 37 10.64 9.57 -2.42
C HIS A 37 9.39 9.70 -1.55
N GLY A 38 9.06 8.67 -0.76
CA GLY A 38 7.87 8.61 0.08
C GLY A 38 8.10 9.19 1.47
N GLN A 39 7.01 9.62 2.09
CA GLN A 39 7.02 10.27 3.41
C GLN A 39 5.85 9.81 4.27
N LEU A 40 6.01 9.94 5.59
CA LEU A 40 4.92 9.90 6.56
C LEU A 40 4.79 11.30 7.18
N LEU A 41 3.60 11.86 7.08
CA LEU A 41 3.30 13.20 7.58
C LEU A 41 2.30 13.14 8.73
N LYS A 42 2.38 14.13 9.62
CA LYS A 42 1.39 14.42 10.66
C LYS A 42 0.81 15.81 10.41
N TYR A 43 -0.50 15.93 10.43
CA TYR A 43 -1.22 17.19 10.46
C TYR A 43 -1.95 17.35 11.80
N ASP A 44 -1.74 18.51 12.43
CA ASP A 44 -2.44 18.92 13.64
C ASP A 44 -3.50 19.97 13.26
N PRO A 45 -4.80 19.63 13.30
CA PRO A 45 -5.87 20.56 12.95
C PRO A 45 -5.98 21.75 13.90
N SER A 46 -5.48 21.66 15.14
CA SER A 46 -5.56 22.73 16.14
C SER A 46 -4.59 23.87 15.86
N SER A 47 -3.40 23.53 15.37
CA SER A 47 -2.35 24.48 14.99
C SER A 47 -2.28 24.72 13.48
N THR A 48 -2.97 23.91 12.67
CA THR A 48 -2.88 23.84 11.21
C THR A 48 -1.47 23.53 10.69
N GLU A 49 -0.62 22.95 11.52
CA GLU A 49 0.75 22.60 11.16
C GLU A 49 0.81 21.20 10.56
N THR A 50 1.67 21.05 9.55
CA THR A 50 2.06 19.75 9.00
C THR A 50 3.54 19.52 9.27
N SER A 51 3.89 18.36 9.82
CA SER A 51 5.27 17.96 10.08
C SER A 51 5.58 16.63 9.41
N ILE A 52 6.84 16.48 8.98
CA ILE A 52 7.36 15.22 8.45
C ILE A 52 7.80 14.36 9.63
N LEU A 53 7.18 13.20 9.81
CA LEU A 53 7.58 12.24 10.84
C LEU A 53 8.67 11.30 10.33
N LEU A 54 8.53 10.81 9.09
CA LEU A 54 9.51 9.99 8.41
C LEU A 54 9.67 10.47 6.97
N ASP A 55 10.91 10.49 6.51
CA ASP A 55 11.29 10.83 5.14
C ASP A 55 12.13 9.69 4.53
N GLY A 56 12.17 9.62 3.21
CA GLY A 56 12.95 8.59 2.51
C GLY A 56 12.35 7.19 2.63
N LEU A 57 11.02 7.08 2.56
CA LEU A 57 10.32 5.80 2.43
C LEU A 57 10.20 5.39 0.95
N CYS A 58 10.17 4.09 0.69
CA CYS A 58 10.04 3.53 -0.65
C CYS A 58 8.56 3.30 -0.98
N PHE A 59 7.92 4.33 -1.57
CA PHE A 59 6.51 4.30 -1.94
C PHE A 59 5.59 3.95 -0.76
N ALA A 60 5.52 4.89 0.19
CA ALA A 60 4.67 4.80 1.38
C ALA A 60 3.20 4.81 0.97
N ASN A 61 2.58 3.63 1.04
CA ASN A 61 1.26 3.37 0.48
C ASN A 61 0.19 3.40 1.58
N GLY A 62 0.31 2.53 2.57
CA GLY A 62 -0.63 2.46 3.70
C GLY A 62 -0.10 3.08 4.98
N VAL A 63 -1.01 3.58 5.82
CA VAL A 63 -0.74 3.99 7.20
C VAL A 63 -1.79 3.44 8.16
N ALA A 64 -1.37 2.91 9.30
CA ALA A 64 -2.28 2.39 10.32
C ALA A 64 -1.80 2.69 11.73
N LEU A 65 -2.73 2.99 12.62
CA LEU A 65 -2.48 3.09 14.05
C LEU A 65 -2.67 1.74 14.72
N SER A 66 -1.84 1.46 15.72
CA SER A 66 -2.11 0.38 16.67
C SER A 66 -3.41 0.63 17.43
N ARG A 67 -4.05 -0.44 17.92
CA ARG A 67 -5.32 -0.36 18.64
C ARG A 67 -5.29 0.63 19.82
N ASP A 68 -4.20 0.60 20.58
CA ASP A 68 -3.99 1.47 21.74
C ASP A 68 -3.27 2.79 21.36
N GLN A 69 -2.92 2.94 20.07
CA GLN A 69 -2.22 4.10 19.47
C GLN A 69 -0.81 4.38 20.03
N ASP A 70 -0.16 3.38 20.59
CA ASP A 70 1.23 3.48 21.07
C ASP A 70 2.27 3.46 19.94
N TYR A 71 1.90 2.96 18.77
CA TYR A 71 2.72 2.97 17.57
C TYR A 71 1.88 3.12 16.28
N LEU A 72 2.57 3.51 15.22
CA LEU A 72 2.06 3.66 13.86
C LEU A 72 2.86 2.76 12.91
N VAL A 73 2.15 2.13 11.97
CA VAL A 73 2.72 1.28 10.92
C VAL A 73 2.57 1.99 9.58
N VAL A 74 3.64 1.99 8.79
CA VAL A 74 3.63 2.47 7.40
C VAL A 74 4.03 1.33 6.47
N CYS A 75 3.33 1.18 5.35
CA CYS A 75 3.61 0.15 4.36
C CYS A 75 4.40 0.72 3.18
N GLU A 76 5.58 0.18 2.90
CA GLU A 76 6.38 0.48 1.70
C GLU A 76 6.04 -0.53 0.59
N THR A 77 5.58 -0.05 -0.57
CA THR A 77 5.14 -0.93 -1.68
C THR A 77 6.28 -1.70 -2.31
N TRP A 78 7.43 -1.04 -2.45
CA TRP A 78 8.63 -1.67 -2.94
C TRP A 78 9.73 -1.34 -1.94
N ASN A 79 10.34 -2.35 -1.35
CA ASN A 79 11.61 -2.19 -0.65
C ASN A 79 12.43 -3.43 -1.01
N ARG A 80 13.75 -3.31 -1.12
CA ARG A 80 14.66 -4.37 -1.63
C ARG A 80 14.61 -5.69 -0.82
N ARG A 81 13.77 -5.79 0.21
CA ARG A 81 13.55 -6.97 1.04
C ARG A 81 12.40 -7.86 0.53
N LEU A 82 11.47 -7.33 -0.26
CA LEU A 82 10.25 -8.04 -0.70
C LEU A 82 9.91 -7.80 -2.20
N THR A 83 10.92 -7.61 -3.05
CA THR A 83 10.72 -7.42 -4.50
C THR A 83 10.53 -8.76 -5.22
N SER A 84 9.63 -8.80 -6.21
CA SER A 84 9.50 -9.95 -7.12
C SER A 84 10.71 -10.05 -8.07
N GLU A 85 11.02 -11.26 -8.56
CA GLU A 85 12.12 -11.50 -9.51
C GLU A 85 12.04 -10.59 -10.75
N GLY A 86 10.82 -10.34 -11.25
CA GLY A 86 10.60 -9.45 -12.40
C GLY A 86 10.94 -7.99 -12.09
N LEU A 87 10.59 -7.50 -10.91
CA LEU A 87 10.91 -6.14 -10.49
C LEU A 87 12.40 -5.97 -10.21
N GLU A 88 13.04 -6.99 -9.63
CA GLU A 88 14.49 -7.04 -9.40
C GLU A 88 15.28 -7.00 -10.73
N PHE A 89 14.85 -7.77 -11.73
CA PHE A 89 15.46 -7.73 -13.07
C PHE A 89 15.38 -6.33 -13.70
N VAL A 90 14.23 -5.66 -13.58
CA VAL A 90 14.08 -4.28 -14.08
C VAL A 90 14.95 -3.31 -13.27
N HIS A 91 15.06 -3.49 -11.96
CA HIS A 91 15.88 -2.62 -11.11
C HIS A 91 17.39 -2.71 -11.38
N THR A 92 17.87 -3.89 -11.78
CA THR A 92 19.29 -4.17 -12.03
C THR A 92 19.78 -3.79 -13.43
N SER A 93 18.88 -3.65 -14.42
CA SER A 93 19.23 -3.35 -15.82
C SER A 93 18.72 -1.98 -16.29
N LYS A 94 19.65 -1.06 -16.59
CA LYS A 94 19.32 0.27 -17.15
C LYS A 94 18.56 0.17 -18.49
N ALA A 95 18.94 -0.79 -19.33
CA ALA A 95 18.27 -1.03 -20.62
C ALA A 95 16.83 -1.52 -20.40
N SER A 96 16.63 -2.42 -19.43
CA SER A 96 15.29 -2.91 -19.07
C SER A 96 14.43 -1.79 -18.49
N LYS A 97 14.97 -0.92 -17.61
CA LYS A 97 14.26 0.28 -17.12
C LYS A 97 13.80 1.18 -18.26
N HIS A 98 14.70 1.45 -19.21
CA HIS A 98 14.38 2.34 -20.33
C HIS A 98 13.28 1.74 -21.21
N LEU A 99 13.35 0.43 -21.51
CA LEU A 99 12.35 -0.27 -22.29
C LEU A 99 10.97 -0.26 -21.60
N VAL A 100 10.92 -0.58 -20.31
CA VAL A 100 9.67 -0.60 -19.53
C VAL A 100 9.09 0.81 -19.37
N ALA A 101 9.92 1.83 -19.15
CA ALA A 101 9.48 3.22 -19.09
C ALA A 101 8.93 3.74 -20.44
N THR A 102 9.48 3.27 -21.56
CA THR A 102 9.06 3.65 -22.91
C THR A 102 7.71 3.02 -23.30
N PHE A 103 7.43 1.83 -22.76
CA PHE A 103 6.20 1.10 -23.05
C PHE A 103 5.44 0.79 -21.75
N PRO A 104 4.64 1.74 -21.21
CA PRO A 104 3.96 1.61 -19.92
C PRO A 104 3.09 0.34 -19.78
N LYS A 105 2.50 -0.15 -20.88
CA LYS A 105 1.75 -1.42 -20.91
C LYS A 105 2.60 -2.64 -20.52
N LEU A 106 3.92 -2.56 -20.62
CA LEU A 106 4.83 -3.63 -20.21
C LEU A 106 4.93 -3.74 -18.69
N ILE A 107 4.73 -2.63 -17.96
CA ILE A 107 4.71 -2.60 -16.49
C ILE A 107 3.58 -3.49 -15.93
N GLU A 108 2.42 -3.50 -16.61
CA GLU A 108 1.28 -4.34 -16.23
C GLU A 108 1.63 -5.84 -16.28
N LYS A 109 2.47 -6.23 -17.24
CA LYS A 109 2.95 -7.61 -17.39
C LYS A 109 4.07 -7.96 -16.40
N VAL A 110 4.94 -7.00 -16.07
CA VAL A 110 6.07 -7.20 -15.15
C VAL A 110 5.58 -7.31 -13.70
N ASN A 111 4.60 -6.50 -13.30
CA ASN A 111 4.18 -6.46 -11.91
C ASN A 111 3.27 -7.62 -11.53
N GLY A 112 2.38 -8.12 -12.39
CA GLY A 112 1.44 -9.22 -12.06
C GLY A 112 0.44 -8.90 -10.93
N VAL A 113 0.67 -7.82 -10.17
CA VAL A 113 -0.10 -7.32 -9.02
C VAL A 113 -1.55 -6.99 -9.42
N TYR A 114 -1.77 -6.54 -10.66
CA TYR A 114 -3.10 -6.16 -11.14
C TYR A 114 -4.08 -7.33 -11.29
N ARG A 115 -3.62 -8.58 -11.27
CA ARG A 115 -4.46 -9.77 -11.56
C ARG A 115 -4.84 -10.57 -10.31
N LYS A 116 -4.38 -10.14 -9.14
CA LYS A 116 -4.56 -10.86 -7.89
C LYS A 116 -4.99 -9.88 -6.81
N ALA A 117 -5.56 -10.40 -5.74
CA ALA A 117 -5.74 -9.65 -4.50
C ALA A 117 -5.28 -10.50 -3.33
N THR A 118 -4.56 -9.88 -2.40
CA THR A 118 -4.18 -10.51 -1.14
C THR A 118 -4.33 -9.47 -0.04
N VAL A 119 -4.93 -9.86 1.07
CA VAL A 119 -5.00 -9.07 2.29
C VAL A 119 -4.43 -9.92 3.41
N VAL A 120 -3.49 -9.35 4.17
CA VAL A 120 -2.85 -10.02 5.30
C VAL A 120 -3.14 -9.25 6.59
N ASN A 121 -3.49 -9.97 7.63
CA ASN A 121 -3.50 -9.46 9.00
C ASN A 121 -2.18 -9.85 9.65
N VAL A 122 -1.46 -8.87 10.20
CA VAL A 122 -0.10 -9.03 10.71
C VAL A 122 -0.05 -8.63 12.18
N ALA A 123 0.55 -9.48 13.01
CA ALA A 123 0.80 -9.24 14.42
C ALA A 123 1.85 -8.14 14.64
N VAL A 124 1.91 -7.61 15.86
CA VAL A 124 2.95 -6.65 16.32
C VAL A 124 4.38 -7.13 16.07
N ASP A 125 4.62 -8.44 16.05
CA ASP A 125 5.93 -9.05 15.82
C ASP A 125 6.22 -9.31 14.34
N GLY A 126 5.35 -8.85 13.44
CA GLY A 126 5.47 -9.03 11.99
C GLY A 126 4.96 -10.38 11.47
N LYS A 127 4.43 -11.27 12.32
CA LYS A 127 3.89 -12.56 11.86
C LYS A 127 2.51 -12.38 11.22
N ILE A 128 2.28 -13.05 10.10
CA ILE A 128 0.97 -13.12 9.47
C ILE A 128 0.04 -13.98 10.35
N ILE A 129 -1.06 -13.39 10.84
CA ILE A 129 -2.08 -14.07 11.63
C ILE A 129 -3.18 -14.65 10.73
N ARG A 130 -3.61 -13.88 9.72
CA ARG A 130 -4.64 -14.29 8.75
C ARG A 130 -4.29 -13.78 7.37
N ARG A 131 -4.76 -14.50 6.35
CA ARG A 131 -4.56 -14.14 4.95
C ARG A 131 -5.81 -14.47 4.15
N PHE A 132 -6.24 -13.50 3.34
CA PHE A 132 -7.33 -13.65 2.39
C PHE A 132 -6.77 -13.47 0.99
N ASP A 133 -6.92 -14.47 0.13
CA ASP A 133 -6.38 -14.46 -1.23
C ASP A 133 -7.48 -14.60 -2.27
N ASP A 134 -7.35 -13.83 -3.35
CA ASP A 134 -7.95 -14.08 -4.65
C ASP A 134 -6.81 -14.17 -5.68
N PRO A 135 -6.16 -15.34 -5.82
CA PRO A 135 -4.92 -15.49 -6.57
C PRO A 135 -5.10 -15.34 -8.09
N ASN A 136 -6.35 -15.32 -8.56
CA ASN A 136 -6.72 -15.16 -9.97
C ASN A 136 -7.62 -13.93 -10.20
N GLY A 137 -7.93 -13.17 -9.16
CA GLY A 137 -8.83 -12.01 -9.25
C GLY A 137 -10.23 -12.37 -9.71
N LYS A 138 -10.76 -13.55 -9.32
CA LYS A 138 -12.07 -14.05 -9.76
C LYS A 138 -13.22 -13.19 -9.22
N VAL A 139 -13.08 -12.73 -7.99
CA VAL A 139 -14.03 -11.86 -7.29
C VAL A 139 -13.50 -10.44 -7.34
N ILE A 140 -12.30 -10.20 -6.81
CA ILE A 140 -11.70 -8.87 -6.72
C ILE A 140 -10.20 -8.95 -7.05
N SER A 141 -9.68 -7.96 -7.77
CA SER A 141 -8.27 -7.85 -8.10
C SER A 141 -7.74 -6.48 -7.73
N PHE A 142 -6.43 -6.36 -7.56
CA PHE A 142 -5.76 -5.08 -7.32
C PHE A 142 -6.38 -4.30 -6.14
N VAL A 143 -6.52 -5.00 -5.02
CA VAL A 143 -6.93 -4.40 -3.74
C VAL A 143 -5.80 -3.50 -3.25
N THR A 144 -6.12 -2.24 -2.98
CA THR A 144 -5.17 -1.20 -2.55
C THR A 144 -5.47 -0.67 -1.15
N ALA A 145 -6.65 -0.96 -0.61
CA ALA A 145 -7.04 -0.55 0.73
C ALA A 145 -7.83 -1.66 1.43
N ALA A 146 -7.61 -1.81 2.73
CA ALA A 146 -8.35 -2.72 3.59
C ALA A 146 -8.65 -2.04 4.92
N MET A 147 -9.93 -1.97 5.31
CA MET A 147 -10.37 -1.30 6.52
C MET A 147 -11.32 -2.20 7.31
N GLU A 148 -11.03 -2.39 8.59
CA GLU A 148 -11.95 -3.04 9.51
C GLU A 148 -12.98 -2.02 10.03
N PHE A 149 -14.26 -2.36 9.92
CA PHE A 149 -15.36 -1.57 10.46
C PHE A 149 -16.55 -2.48 10.78
N GLU A 150 -17.13 -2.35 11.98
CA GLU A 150 -18.32 -3.10 12.43
C GLU A 150 -18.30 -4.61 12.06
N ASP A 151 -17.40 -5.39 12.68
CA ASP A 151 -17.26 -6.85 12.46
C ASP A 151 -17.05 -7.27 10.98
N HIS A 152 -16.67 -6.34 10.10
CA HIS A 152 -16.40 -6.59 8.69
C HIS A 152 -15.09 -5.96 8.25
N LEU A 153 -14.50 -6.56 7.22
CA LEU A 153 -13.36 -6.04 6.48
C LEU A 153 -13.84 -5.54 5.12
N TYR A 154 -13.61 -4.26 4.87
CA TYR A 154 -13.93 -3.58 3.63
C TYR A 154 -12.69 -3.46 2.75
N LEU A 155 -12.81 -3.82 1.48
CA LEU A 155 -11.72 -3.85 0.51
C LEU A 155 -11.96 -2.86 -0.63
N GLY A 156 -11.04 -1.91 -0.79
CA GLY A 156 -11.00 -1.00 -1.92
C GLY A 156 -10.13 -1.54 -3.05
N SER A 157 -10.60 -1.41 -4.28
CA SER A 157 -9.86 -1.82 -5.49
C SER A 157 -9.95 -0.74 -6.55
N LEU A 158 -8.83 -0.53 -7.26
CA LEU A 158 -8.79 0.36 -8.43
C LEU A 158 -9.30 -0.31 -9.72
N ASN A 159 -9.54 -1.63 -9.69
CA ASN A 159 -10.00 -2.41 -10.84
C ASN A 159 -11.48 -2.80 -10.74
N SER A 160 -12.13 -2.60 -9.60
CA SER A 160 -13.50 -3.02 -9.35
C SER A 160 -14.44 -1.82 -9.22
N ASN A 161 -15.70 -2.01 -9.65
CA ASN A 161 -16.77 -1.03 -9.52
C ASN A 161 -17.64 -1.26 -8.28
N PHE A 162 -17.12 -1.99 -7.29
CA PHE A 162 -17.77 -2.31 -6.03
C PHE A 162 -16.75 -2.32 -4.88
N VAL A 163 -17.23 -2.22 -3.64
CA VAL A 163 -16.42 -2.39 -2.43
C VAL A 163 -16.55 -3.84 -1.97
N GLY A 164 -15.42 -4.52 -1.78
CA GLY A 164 -15.42 -5.86 -1.20
C GLY A 164 -15.81 -5.78 0.28
N LYS A 165 -16.64 -6.71 0.76
CA LYS A 165 -17.04 -6.80 2.17
C LYS A 165 -16.91 -8.24 2.63
N LEU A 166 -16.11 -8.47 3.67
CA LEU A 166 -15.87 -9.79 4.25
C LEU A 166 -16.25 -9.76 5.73
N PRO A 167 -17.06 -10.70 6.24
CA PRO A 167 -17.32 -10.79 7.68
C PRO A 167 -16.05 -11.23 8.42
N LEU A 168 -15.76 -10.58 9.55
CA LEU A 168 -14.65 -10.96 10.45
C LEU A 168 -15.09 -11.97 11.52
N LYS A 169 -16.41 -12.13 11.71
CA LYS A 169 -17.05 -13.16 12.55
C LYS A 169 -17.77 -14.21 11.70
N ASP A 170 -17.70 -15.44 12.18
CA ASP A 170 -18.19 -16.73 11.63
C ASP A 170 -17.21 -17.50 10.71
N SER A 171 -16.19 -18.09 11.32
CA SER A 171 -15.97 -19.53 11.13
C SER A 171 -16.41 -20.21 12.42
N TYR A 172 -17.58 -20.87 12.37
CA TYR A 172 -17.88 -21.96 13.30
C TYR A 172 -16.70 -22.92 13.35
N ASN A 173 -16.48 -23.49 14.53
CA ASN A 173 -15.69 -24.70 14.75
C ASN A 173 -15.47 -25.55 13.48
N LEU A 174 -14.21 -25.68 13.07
CA LEU A 174 -13.68 -26.85 12.37
C LEU A 174 -12.28 -27.13 12.94
#